data_AF-A0AAN5Z3A2-F1
#
_entry.id   AF-A0AAN5Z3A2-F1
#
_cell.length_a   1.000
_cell.length_b   1.000
_cell.length_c   1.000
_cell.angle_alpha   90.00
_cell.angle_beta   90.00
_cell.angle_gamma   90.00
#
_symmetry.space_group_name_H-M   'P 1'
#
loop_
_entity.id
_entity.type
_entity.pdbx_description
1 polymer ?
#
loop_
_entity_poly.entity_id
_entity_poly.type
_entity_poly.pdbx_seq_one_letter_code
_entity_poly.pdbx_strand_id
1 'polypeptide(L)'
;MLLILGNWKAGERQRRKALKHEAHRTYDSQQGMTGANIVALQATSIKSIRALAPLLDRVLVQRIKAETKTASGIFLPESSVEKLNEAKVLAVGPGALDKKGNRLPMGVTVGDRVLIPQFGGSPVKAGEEEFQLFRDSEILAKINE
;
A
#
# COMPACT_ATOMS: atom_id res chain seq x y z
N MET A 1 20.05 65.24 46.03
CA MET A 1 19.63 65.38 44.62
C MET A 1 20.46 64.39 43.82
N LEU A 2 20.02 63.13 43.77
CA LEU A 2 19.37 62.47 42.61
C LEU A 2 20.29 62.43 41.38
N LEU A 3 20.75 61.24 40.94
CA LEU A 3 20.97 60.86 39.51
C LEU A 3 21.79 59.55 39.34
N ILE A 4 21.33 58.38 39.85
CA ILE A 4 21.81 57.07 39.34
C ILE A 4 20.66 56.03 39.32
N LEU A 5 19.53 56.33 38.69
CA LEU A 5 18.47 55.32 38.44
C LEU A 5 17.76 55.53 37.08
N GLY A 6 18.45 56.09 36.08
CA GLY A 6 17.82 56.49 34.80
C GLY A 6 17.88 55.47 33.66
N ASN A 7 18.94 54.68 33.55
CA ASN A 7 19.25 54.03 32.25
C ASN A 7 19.00 52.51 32.17
N TRP A 8 18.57 51.85 33.24
CA TRP A 8 18.31 50.41 33.23
C TRP A 8 17.07 50.04 32.40
N LYS A 9 16.03 50.89 32.41
CA LYS A 9 14.71 50.58 31.82
C LYS A 9 14.62 50.75 30.30
N ALA A 10 15.64 51.32 29.65
CA ALA A 10 15.68 51.57 28.20
C ALA A 10 16.33 50.40 27.43
N GLY A 11 17.45 49.87 27.93
CA GLY A 11 18.14 48.73 27.32
C GLY A 11 17.32 47.43 27.37
N GLU A 12 16.57 47.22 28.45
CA GLU A 12 15.70 46.04 28.62
C GLU A 12 14.54 46.01 27.61
N ARG A 13 14.00 47.18 27.25
CA ARG A 13 12.89 47.29 26.28
C ARG A 13 13.35 47.02 24.85
N GLN A 14 14.56 47.46 24.51
CA GLN A 14 15.19 47.19 23.21
C GLN A 14 15.54 45.70 23.09
N ARG A 15 16.13 45.09 24.12
CA ARG A 15 16.43 43.65 24.16
C ARG A 15 15.17 42.78 24.12
N ARG A 16 14.10 43.14 24.83
CA ARG A 16 12.81 42.41 24.76
C ARG A 16 12.11 42.56 23.40
N LYS A 17 12.28 43.68 22.70
CA LYS A 17 11.77 43.83 21.33
C LYS A 17 12.58 43.01 20.32
N ALA A 18 13.91 43.00 20.44
CA ALA A 18 14.79 42.18 19.60
C ALA A 18 14.54 40.68 19.81
N LEU A 19 14.46 40.22 21.07
CA LEU A 19 14.16 38.82 21.41
C LEU A 19 12.78 38.37 20.91
N LYS A 20 11.77 39.25 20.93
CA LYS A 20 10.46 38.94 20.34
C LYS A 20 10.53 38.83 18.81
N HIS A 21 11.24 39.73 18.14
CA HIS A 21 11.40 39.68 16.69
C HIS A 21 12.23 38.48 16.22
N GLU A 22 13.27 38.11 16.97
CA GLU A 22 14.08 36.90 16.75
C GLU A 22 13.22 35.64 16.94
N ALA A 23 12.43 35.57 18.02
CA ALA A 23 11.54 34.45 18.29
C ALA A 23 10.48 34.25 17.20
N HIS A 24 9.93 35.33 16.64
CA HIS A 24 9.01 35.25 15.51
C HIS A 24 9.70 34.80 14.21
N ARG A 25 10.95 35.22 13.94
CA ARG A 25 11.73 34.72 12.79
C ARG A 25 12.06 33.23 12.92
N THR A 26 12.40 32.76 14.12
CA THR A 26 12.69 31.34 14.36
C THR A 26 11.42 30.48 14.26
N TYR A 27 10.27 31.00 14.71
CA TYR A 27 8.99 30.29 14.63
C TYR A 27 8.49 30.14 13.18
N ASP A 28 8.66 31.18 12.35
CA ASP A 28 8.32 31.15 10.93
C ASP A 28 9.27 30.21 10.13
N SER A 29 10.55 30.14 10.50
CA SER A 29 11.49 29.17 9.90
C SER A 29 11.19 27.70 10.31
N GLN A 30 10.58 27.47 11.47
CA GLN A 30 10.21 26.13 11.94
C GLN A 30 8.79 25.71 11.52
N GLN A 31 7.89 26.66 11.24
CA GLN A 31 6.58 26.38 10.63
C GLN A 31 6.68 26.13 9.11
N GLY A 32 7.75 26.59 8.45
CA GLY A 32 8.09 26.19 7.08
C GLY A 32 8.63 24.76 6.92
N MET A 33 8.98 24.06 8.02
CA MET A 33 9.57 22.71 7.97
C MET A 33 8.72 21.61 8.66
N THR A 34 7.61 21.95 9.30
CA THR A 34 6.75 20.99 10.00
C THR A 34 5.45 20.62 9.25
N GLY A 35 5.15 21.30 8.14
CA GLY A 35 4.00 20.99 7.27
C GLY A 35 4.33 20.13 6.03
N ALA A 36 5.60 20.01 5.65
CA ALA A 36 6.00 19.39 4.37
C ALA A 36 6.43 17.91 4.47
N ASN A 37 6.60 17.35 5.68
CA ASN A 37 7.23 16.03 5.85
C ASN A 37 6.48 15.03 6.76
N ILE A 38 5.17 15.18 6.98
CA ILE A 38 4.36 14.13 7.62
C ILE A 38 3.46 13.40 6.59
N VAL A 39 3.28 13.94 5.38
CA VAL A 39 2.54 13.25 4.30
C VAL A 39 3.43 12.33 3.45
N ALA A 40 4.73 12.24 3.75
CA ALA A 40 5.67 11.31 3.09
C ALA A 40 5.46 9.82 3.47
N LEU A 41 4.38 9.48 4.18
CA LEU A 41 3.94 8.10 4.44
C LEU A 41 2.90 7.58 3.44
N GLN A 42 2.64 8.28 2.33
CA GLN A 42 2.03 7.63 1.17
C GLN A 42 3.06 6.69 0.54
N ALA A 43 3.10 5.48 1.10
CA ALA A 43 3.83 4.33 0.61
C ALA A 43 3.78 4.29 -0.92
N THR A 44 4.98 4.33 -1.52
CA THR A 44 5.35 3.74 -2.81
C THR A 44 4.17 3.08 -3.54
N SER A 45 3.44 3.90 -4.31
CA SER A 45 2.32 3.44 -5.12
C SER A 45 2.87 2.49 -6.18
N ILE A 46 2.70 1.19 -5.98
CA ILE A 46 3.04 0.17 -6.96
C ILE A 46 2.19 0.49 -8.20
N LYS A 47 2.80 1.01 -9.27
CA LYS A 47 2.06 1.42 -10.48
C LYS A 47 1.75 0.27 -11.42
N SER A 48 2.52 -0.81 -11.37
CA SER A 48 2.43 -1.91 -12.33
C SER A 48 2.60 -3.26 -11.65
N ILE A 49 1.75 -4.22 -12.01
CA ILE A 49 1.86 -5.60 -11.57
C ILE A 49 3.16 -6.27 -12.02
N ARG A 50 3.76 -5.83 -13.13
CA ARG A 50 5.02 -6.41 -13.64
C ARG A 50 6.20 -6.13 -12.73
N ALA A 51 6.09 -5.12 -11.86
CA ALA A 51 7.10 -4.80 -10.86
C ALA A 51 6.98 -5.69 -9.59
N LEU A 52 5.92 -6.48 -9.48
CA LEU A 52 5.72 -7.40 -8.36
C LEU A 52 6.30 -8.77 -8.70
N ALA A 53 7.37 -9.13 -7.98
CA ALA A 53 7.95 -10.47 -8.02
C ALA A 53 7.55 -11.22 -6.74
N PRO A 54 6.59 -12.17 -6.80
CA PRO A 54 6.23 -12.98 -5.64
C PRO A 54 7.45 -13.73 -5.11
N LEU A 55 7.58 -13.81 -3.78
CA LEU A 55 8.68 -14.51 -3.12
C LEU A 55 8.24 -15.88 -2.62
N LEU A 56 9.19 -16.82 -2.56
CA LEU A 56 8.96 -18.20 -2.10
C LEU A 56 7.86 -18.89 -2.92
N ASP A 57 6.91 -19.52 -2.25
CA ASP A 57 5.75 -20.24 -2.77
C ASP A 57 4.55 -19.33 -3.02
N ARG A 58 4.74 -18.02 -3.19
CA ARG A 58 3.61 -17.09 -3.36
C ARG A 58 3.17 -16.98 -4.81
N VAL A 59 1.87 -16.84 -5.01
CA VAL A 59 1.20 -16.72 -6.31
C VAL A 59 0.35 -15.46 -6.32
N LEU A 60 0.59 -14.57 -7.28
CA LEU A 60 -0.21 -13.37 -7.50
C LEU A 60 -1.33 -13.70 -8.49
N VAL A 61 -2.57 -13.45 -8.09
CA VAL A 61 -3.76 -13.74 -8.88
C VAL A 61 -4.70 -12.54 -8.99
N GLN A 62 -5.49 -12.51 -10.06
CA GLN A 62 -6.59 -11.58 -10.25
C GLN A 62 -7.90 -12.35 -10.33
N ARG A 63 -8.88 -12.01 -9.49
CA ARG A 63 -10.20 -12.65 -9.52
C ARG A 63 -10.90 -12.37 -10.85
N ILE A 64 -11.53 -13.41 -11.39
CA ILE A 64 -12.39 -13.28 -12.55
C ILE A 64 -13.72 -12.69 -12.07
N LYS A 65 -14.14 -11.58 -12.67
CA LYS A 65 -15.45 -10.98 -12.38
C LYS A 65 -16.52 -11.84 -13.02
N ALA A 66 -17.59 -12.11 -12.28
CA ALA A 66 -18.77 -12.76 -12.83
C ALA A 66 -19.47 -11.84 -13.84
N GLU A 67 -20.08 -12.45 -14.86
CA GLU A 67 -20.90 -11.75 -15.84
C GLU A 67 -22.16 -11.19 -15.17
N THR A 68 -22.32 -9.86 -15.20
CA THR A 68 -23.49 -9.18 -14.63
C THR A 68 -24.77 -9.39 -15.46
N LYS A 69 -24.63 -9.86 -16.70
CA LYS A 69 -25.72 -10.11 -17.63
C LYS A 69 -25.84 -11.60 -17.89
N THR A 70 -26.98 -12.17 -17.52
CA THR A 70 -27.30 -13.58 -17.84
C THR A 70 -27.54 -13.76 -19.34
N ALA A 71 -27.42 -15.00 -19.83
CA ALA A 71 -27.65 -15.35 -21.24
C ALA A 71 -29.04 -14.88 -21.77
N SER A 72 -30.04 -14.77 -20.89
CA SER A 72 -31.40 -14.28 -21.21
C SER A 72 -31.52 -12.75 -21.24
N GLY A 73 -30.45 -12.01 -20.96
CA GLY A 73 -30.41 -10.54 -21.00
C GLY A 73 -30.83 -9.84 -19.70
N ILE A 74 -31.10 -10.57 -18.62
CA ILE A 74 -31.50 -10.01 -17.33
C ILE A 74 -30.25 -9.53 -16.59
N PHE A 75 -30.30 -8.29 -16.10
CA PHE A 75 -29.25 -7.68 -15.29
C PHE A 75 -29.40 -8.10 -13.84
N LEU A 76 -28.39 -8.75 -13.27
CA LEU A 76 -28.38 -9.05 -11.84
C LEU A 76 -27.82 -7.84 -11.07
N PRO A 77 -28.45 -7.45 -9.94
CA PRO A 77 -27.84 -6.47 -9.06
C PRO A 77 -26.50 -7.02 -8.55
N GLU A 78 -25.49 -6.14 -8.38
CA GLU A 78 -24.13 -6.54 -7.96
C GLU A 78 -24.12 -7.33 -6.64
N SER A 79 -25.13 -7.17 -5.78
CA SER A 79 -25.28 -7.90 -4.52
C SER A 79 -25.73 -9.36 -4.68
N SER A 80 -26.29 -9.73 -5.83
CA SER A 80 -26.72 -11.10 -6.15
C SER A 80 -25.69 -11.86 -7.00
N VAL A 81 -24.61 -11.20 -7.39
CA VAL A 81 -23.51 -11.81 -8.14
C VAL A 81 -22.54 -12.44 -7.13
N GLU A 82 -22.61 -13.75 -6.99
CA GLU A 82 -21.66 -14.50 -6.18
C GLU A 82 -20.23 -14.26 -6.70
N LYS A 83 -19.31 -13.88 -5.82
CA LYS A 83 -17.90 -13.76 -6.20
C LYS A 83 -17.42 -15.14 -6.64
N LEU A 84 -17.08 -15.25 -7.93
CA LEU A 84 -16.44 -16.46 -8.41
C LEU A 84 -15.17 -16.70 -7.61
N ASN A 85 -15.00 -17.95 -7.18
CA ASN A 85 -13.79 -18.41 -6.53
C ASN A 85 -12.72 -18.76 -7.55
N GLU A 86 -12.75 -18.09 -8.70
CA GLU A 86 -11.86 -18.30 -9.82
C GLU A 86 -10.97 -17.10 -10.02
N ALA A 87 -9.72 -17.36 -10.36
CA ALA A 87 -8.74 -16.33 -10.61
C ALA A 87 -7.78 -16.74 -11.72
N LYS A 88 -7.18 -15.73 -12.35
CA LYS A 88 -6.10 -15.90 -13.31
C LYS A 88 -4.76 -15.66 -12.62
N VAL A 89 -3.80 -16.55 -12.83
CA VAL A 89 -2.43 -16.41 -12.32
C VAL A 89 -1.67 -15.38 -13.14
N LEU A 90 -1.13 -14.36 -12.48
CA LEU A 90 -0.39 -13.26 -13.12
C LEU A 90 1.12 -13.34 -12.87
N ALA A 91 1.53 -13.84 -11.70
CA ALA A 91 2.94 -14.07 -11.38
C ALA A 91 3.08 -15.21 -10.37
N VAL A 92 4.19 -15.94 -10.45
CA VAL A 92 4.53 -17.05 -9.55
C VAL A 92 5.90 -16.78 -8.93
N GLY A 93 6.05 -17.15 -7.66
CA GLY A 93 7.33 -17.12 -6.99
C GLY A 93 8.23 -18.29 -7.42
N PRO A 94 9.50 -18.29 -7.00
CA PRO A 94 10.47 -19.33 -7.36
C PRO A 94 10.23 -20.70 -6.70
N GLY A 95 9.25 -20.82 -5.80
CA GLY A 95 8.97 -22.04 -5.04
C GLY A 95 9.44 -22.00 -3.59
N ALA A 96 8.76 -22.78 -2.74
CA ALA A 96 9.19 -23.05 -1.36
C ALA A 96 10.56 -23.75 -1.35
N LEU A 97 11.25 -23.68 -0.21
CA LEU A 97 12.47 -24.45 0.02
C LEU A 97 12.13 -25.72 0.81
N ASP A 98 12.71 -26.85 0.40
CA ASP A 98 12.69 -28.08 1.19
C ASP A 98 13.65 -27.98 2.38
N LYS A 99 13.68 -29.03 3.23
CA LYS A 99 14.62 -29.11 4.37
C LYS A 99 16.10 -29.14 3.97
N LYS A 100 16.40 -29.40 2.71
CA LYS A 100 17.76 -29.49 2.13
C LYS A 100 18.17 -28.20 1.41
N GLY A 101 17.27 -27.22 1.31
CA GLY A 101 17.51 -25.95 0.60
C GLY A 101 17.23 -26.00 -0.91
N ASN A 102 16.62 -27.08 -1.43
CA ASN A 102 16.20 -27.14 -2.83
C ASN A 102 14.85 -26.45 -3.02
N ARG A 103 14.64 -25.85 -4.18
CA ARG A 103 13.35 -25.26 -4.56
C ARG A 103 12.37 -26.38 -4.91
N LEU A 104 11.20 -26.34 -4.29
CA LEU A 104 10.05 -27.13 -4.70
C LEU A 104 9.39 -26.45 -5.91
N PRO A 105 9.09 -27.20 -6.99
CA PRO A 105 8.40 -26.63 -8.14
C PRO A 105 7.00 -26.16 -7.75
N MET A 106 6.56 -25.05 -8.33
CA MET A 106 5.21 -24.52 -8.16
C MET A 106 4.18 -25.41 -8.86
N GLY A 107 3.01 -25.58 -8.26
CA GLY A 107 1.89 -26.32 -8.86
C GLY A 107 1.17 -25.57 -9.97
N VAL A 108 1.39 -24.26 -10.09
CA VAL A 108 0.74 -23.38 -11.08
C VAL A 108 1.76 -22.56 -11.87
N THR A 109 1.34 -22.10 -13.04
CA THR A 109 2.13 -21.28 -13.95
C THR A 109 1.37 -20.00 -14.35
N VAL A 110 2.10 -18.99 -14.84
CA VAL A 110 1.48 -17.73 -15.29
C VAL A 110 0.52 -18.01 -16.44
N GLY A 111 -0.68 -17.45 -16.34
CA GLY A 111 -1.75 -17.63 -17.31
C GLY A 111 -2.79 -18.69 -16.93
N ASP A 112 -2.49 -19.55 -15.95
CA ASP A 112 -3.43 -20.57 -15.49
C ASP A 112 -4.71 -19.97 -14.91
N ARG A 113 -5.83 -20.64 -15.16
CA ARG A 113 -7.11 -20.41 -14.47
C ARG A 113 -7.19 -21.36 -13.29
N VAL A 114 -7.43 -20.80 -12.10
CA VAL A 114 -7.35 -21.56 -10.84
C VAL A 114 -8.55 -21.28 -9.95
N LEU A 115 -8.91 -22.28 -9.15
CA LEU A 115 -9.85 -22.14 -8.06
C LEU A 115 -9.09 -21.70 -6.80
N ILE A 116 -9.50 -20.58 -6.21
CA ILE A 116 -8.94 -20.02 -4.99
C ILE A 116 -9.92 -20.14 -3.82
N PRO A 117 -9.46 -20.14 -2.57
CA PRO A 117 -10.33 -20.10 -1.41
C PRO A 117 -11.26 -18.87 -1.42
N GLN A 118 -12.44 -19.01 -0.81
CA GLN A 118 -13.38 -17.91 -0.61
C GLN A 118 -12.77 -16.79 0.25
N PHE A 119 -11.94 -17.18 1.23
CA PHE A 119 -11.34 -16.29 2.21
C PHE A 119 -9.83 -16.48 2.26
N GLY A 120 -9.13 -15.47 2.78
CA GLY A 120 -7.68 -15.44 2.84
C GLY A 120 -7.07 -14.75 1.63
N GLY A 121 -5.78 -15.01 1.42
CA GLY A 121 -4.95 -14.22 0.52
C GLY A 121 -4.66 -12.83 1.08
N SER A 122 -3.49 -12.29 0.73
CA SER A 122 -3.13 -10.91 1.07
C SER A 122 -3.56 -9.98 -0.05
N PRO A 123 -4.35 -8.91 0.21
CA PRO A 123 -4.72 -7.96 -0.83
C PRO A 123 -3.49 -7.16 -1.27
N VAL A 124 -3.34 -7.00 -2.57
CA VAL A 124 -2.28 -6.18 -3.17
C VAL A 124 -2.93 -5.23 -4.17
N LYS A 125 -2.64 -3.93 -4.05
CA LYS A 125 -3.11 -2.92 -5.00
C LYS A 125 -1.96 -2.50 -5.90
N ALA A 126 -2.21 -2.49 -7.21
CA ALA A 126 -1.31 -1.88 -8.17
C ALA A 126 -2.09 -0.92 -9.06
N GLY A 127 -1.84 0.38 -8.89
CA GLY A 127 -2.70 1.43 -9.46
C GLY A 127 -4.13 1.34 -8.90
N GLU A 128 -5.11 1.20 -9.80
CA GLU A 128 -6.53 1.09 -9.49
C GLU A 128 -7.04 -0.36 -9.45
N GLU A 129 -6.17 -1.32 -9.79
CA GLU A 129 -6.54 -2.74 -9.82
C GLU A 129 -6.19 -3.43 -8.50
N GLU A 130 -7.09 -4.35 -8.09
CA GLU A 130 -6.94 -5.17 -6.90
C GLU A 130 -6.56 -6.60 -7.27
N PHE A 131 -5.55 -7.10 -6.57
CA PHE A 131 -4.99 -8.44 -6.72
C PHE A 131 -4.97 -9.13 -5.36
N GLN A 132 -4.77 -10.45 -5.39
CA GLN A 132 -4.58 -11.23 -4.19
C GLN A 132 -3.31 -12.07 -4.31
N LEU A 133 -2.60 -12.19 -3.20
CA LEU A 133 -1.43 -13.02 -3.06
C LEU A 133 -1.76 -14.23 -2.19
N PHE A 134 -1.66 -15.42 -2.74
CA PHE A 134 -1.86 -16.69 -2.04
C PHE A 134 -0.55 -17.46 -1.93
N ARG A 135 -0.52 -18.48 -1.08
CA ARG A 135 0.48 -19.55 -1.21
C ARG A 135 0.05 -20.54 -2.28
N ASP A 136 1.02 -21.18 -2.93
CA ASP A 136 0.78 -22.26 -3.88
C ASP A 136 -0.07 -23.37 -3.26
N SER A 137 0.19 -23.70 -1.99
CA SER A 137 -0.55 -24.71 -1.22
C SER A 137 -2.00 -24.32 -0.87
N GLU A 138 -2.36 -23.04 -0.99
CA GLU A 138 -3.72 -22.56 -0.74
C GLU A 138 -4.58 -22.60 -2.01
N ILE A 139 -3.97 -22.72 -3.19
CA ILE A 139 -4.69 -22.86 -4.45
C ILE A 139 -5.39 -24.23 -4.47
N LEU A 140 -6.70 -24.23 -4.70
CA LEU A 140 -7.55 -25.41 -4.53
C LEU A 140 -7.50 -26.34 -5.75
N ALA A 141 -7.50 -25.77 -6.96
CA ALA A 141 -7.47 -26.54 -8.20
C ALA A 141 -6.98 -25.68 -9.38
N LYS A 142 -6.45 -26.35 -10.41
CA LYS A 142 -6.25 -25.78 -11.75
C LYS A 142 -7.43 -26.19 -12.64
N ILE A 143 -7.98 -25.25 -13.38
CA ILE A 143 -9.09 -25.47 -14.31
C ILE A 143 -8.49 -25.72 -15.70
N ASN A 144 -8.70 -26.93 -16.23
CA ASN A 144 -8.29 -27.33 -17.58
C ASN A 144 -9.56 -27.49 -18.42
N GLU A 145 -9.79 -26.57 -19.35
CA GLU A 145 -10.86 -26.62 -20.36
C GLU A 145 -10.32 -27.11 -21.71
#